data_AF-A0A9E3GRT1-F1
#
_entry.id   AF-A0A9E3GRT1-F1
#
_cell.length_a   1.000
_cell.length_b   1.000
_cell.length_c   1.000
_cell.angle_alpha   90.00
_cell.angle_beta   90.00
_cell.angle_gamma   90.00
#
_symmetry.space_group_name_H-M   'P 1'
#
loop_
_entity.id
_entity.type
_entity.pdbx_description
1 polymer ?
#
loop_
_entity_poly.entity_id
_entity_poly.type
_entity_poly.pdbx_seq_one_letter_code
_entity_poly.pdbx_strand_id
1 'polypeptide(L)' 'MLNLHCRTCDQAFVAGPASFASLHHTTDGLIGYARCPTGHVNVVNFHARVHPVEAEASRVTAA' A
#
# COMPACT_ATOMS: atom_id res chain seq x y z
N MET A 1 3.14 6.21 -7.21
CA MET A 1 3.03 6.99 -5.95
C MET A 1 1.87 6.45 -5.14
N LEU A 2 1.93 6.48 -3.81
CA LEU A 2 0.95 5.83 -2.92
C LEU A 2 0.28 6.86 -2.00
N ASN A 3 -1.06 6.92 -1.98
CA ASN A 3 -1.78 7.74 -1.01
C ASN A 3 -1.82 7.05 0.35
N LEU A 4 -1.20 7.68 1.33
CA LEU A 4 -1.10 7.23 2.71
C LEU A 4 -1.74 8.26 3.64
N HIS A 5 -2.18 7.78 4.81
CA HIS A 5 -2.72 8.63 5.85
C HIS A 5 -1.84 8.50 7.09
N CYS A 6 -1.35 9.64 7.60
CA CYS A 6 -0.57 9.69 8.82
C CYS A 6 -1.51 9.82 10.01
N ARG A 7 -1.62 8.76 10.82
CA ARG A 7 -2.49 8.76 12.02
C ARG A 7 -2.08 9.80 13.07
N THR A 8 -0.79 10.13 13.15
CA THR A 8 -0.29 11.13 14.11
C THR A 8 -0.67 12.56 13.70
N CYS A 9 -0.67 12.84 12.39
CA CYS A 9 -1.05 14.16 11.86
C CYS A 9 -2.55 14.27 11.54
N ASP A 10 -3.25 13.14 11.48
CA ASP A 10 -4.60 13.01 10.94
C ASP A 10 -4.73 13.57 9.52
N GLN A 11 -3.70 13.38 8.68
CA GLN A 11 -3.64 13.94 7.33
C GLN A 11 -3.21 12.93 6.28
N ALA A 12 -3.81 13.04 5.09
CA ALA A 12 -3.40 12.29 3.91
C ALA A 12 -2.19 12.94 3.22
N PHE A 13 -1.29 12.11 2.69
CA PHE A 13 -0.14 12.57 1.91
C PHE A 13 0.22 11.56 0.82
N VAL A 14 0.89 12.05 -0.21
CA VAL A 14 1.38 11.23 -1.32
C VAL A 14 2.80 10.76 -0.98
N ALA A 15 2.97 9.46 -0.77
CA ALA A 15 4.27 8.85 -0.58
C ALA A 15 4.88 8.47 -1.93
N GLY A 16 6.07 9.01 -2.20
CA GLY A 16 6.94 8.60 -3.30
C GLY A 16 8.01 7.61 -2.83
N PRO A 17 8.86 7.10 -3.74
CA PRO A 17 9.97 6.20 -3.37
C PRO A 17 10.88 6.80 -2.30
N ALA A 18 11.20 8.10 -2.41
CA ALA A 18 12.01 8.82 -1.43
C ALA A 18 11.34 8.98 -0.04
N SER A 19 10.02 8.76 0.06
CA SER A 19 9.32 8.78 1.34
C SER A 19 9.52 7.48 2.13
N PHE A 20 9.96 6.39 1.50
CA PHE A 20 10.19 5.11 2.17
C PHE A 20 11.60 5.06 2.75
N ALA A 21 11.68 4.90 4.07
CA ALA A 21 12.94 4.74 4.79
C ALA A 21 13.47 3.31 4.70
N SER A 22 12.58 2.32 4.64
CA SER A 22 12.95 0.92 4.50
C SER A 22 11.79 0.08 3.97
N LEU A 23 12.14 -1.03 3.33
CA LEU A 23 11.25 -2.08 2.85
C LEU A 23 11.76 -3.41 3.39
N HIS A 24 10.86 -4.23 3.93
CA HIS A 24 11.19 -5.53 4.47
C HIS A 24 10.23 -6.59 3.92
N HIS A 25 10.81 -7.69 3.45
CA HIS A 25 10.03 -8.89 3.17
C HIS A 25 9.84 -9.67 4.46
N THR A 26 8.58 -9.96 4.77
CA THR A 26 8.17 -10.81 5.89
C THR A 26 7.43 -12.01 5.35
N THR A 27 7.18 -13.01 6.20
CA THR A 27 6.32 -14.16 5.88
C THR A 27 4.91 -13.74 5.44
N ASP A 28 4.42 -12.62 5.95
CA ASP A 28 3.10 -12.05 5.66
C ASP A 28 3.10 -11.09 4.45
N GLY A 29 4.24 -10.99 3.74
CA GLY A 29 4.40 -10.16 2.56
C GLY A 29 5.33 -8.95 2.77
N LEU A 30 5.27 -8.02 1.83
CA LEU A 30 6.11 -6.82 1.82
C LEU A 30 5.54 -5.77 2.76
N ILE A 31 6.35 -5.33 3.72
CA ILE A 31 6.06 -4.18 4.58
C ILE A 31 6.99 -3.01 4.23
N GLY A 32 6.47 -1.79 4.30
CA GLY A 32 7.25 -0.57 4.11
C GLY A 32 7.04 0.44 5.21
N TYR A 33 8.11 1.17 5.52
CA TYR A 33 8.12 2.25 6.48
C TYR A 33 8.20 3.58 5.74
N ALA A 34 7.09 4.31 5.66
CA ALA A 34 7.00 5.58 4.96
C ALA A 34 6.99 6.75 5.95
N ARG A 35 7.79 7.80 5.68
CA ARG A 35 7.77 9.06 6.43
C ARG A 35 6.80 10.06 5.81
N CYS A 36 5.94 10.64 6.62
CA CYS A 36 5.13 11.79 6.21
C CYS A 36 6.00 13.07 6.17
N PRO A 37 5.51 14.17 5.57
CA PRO A 37 6.26 15.43 5.45
C PRO A 37 6.70 16.03 6.79
N THR A 38 5.99 15.73 7.88
CA THR A 38 6.34 16.18 9.24
C THR A 38 7.31 15.24 9.96
N GLY A 39 7.68 14.10 9.35
CA GLY A 39 8.68 13.16 9.88
C GLY A 39 8.15 11.92 10.61
N HIS A 40 6.83 11.75 10.78
CA HIS A 40 6.28 10.55 11.41
C HIS A 40 6.35 9.33 10.49
N VAL A 41 6.61 8.16 11.08
CA VAL A 41 6.72 6.89 10.36
C VAL A 41 5.36 6.20 10.34
N ASN A 42 4.93 5.79 9.16
CA ASN A 42 3.73 5.01 8.92
C ASN A 42 4.14 3.64 8.35
N VAL A 43 3.56 2.58 8.91
CA VAL A 43 3.77 1.22 8.42
C VAL A 43 2.72 0.90 7.37
N VAL A 44 3.18 0.46 6.21
CA VAL A 44 2.34 0.09 5.07
C VAL A 44 2.54 -1.38 4.80
N ASN A 45 1.47 -2.15 4.82
CA ASN A 45 1.48 -3.53 4.34
C ASN A 45 1.02 -3.54 2.88
N PHE A 46 1.90 -3.95 1.97
CA PHE A 46 1.60 -4.02 0.54
C PHE A 46 0.81 -5.27 0.15
N HIS A 47 0.69 -6.26 1.05
CA HIS A 47 -0.12 -7.45 0.86
C HIS A 47 -1.63 -7.15 0.86
N ALA A 48 -2.07 -6.11 1.58
CA ALA A 48 -3.49 -5.79 1.75
C ALA A 48 -4.12 -4.97 0.60
N ARG A 49 -3.37 -4.63 -0.47
CA ARG A 49 -3.86 -3.76 -1.56
C ARG A 49 -3.73 -4.34 -2.97
N VAL A 50 -3.52 -5.65 -3.11
CA VAL A 50 -3.92 -6.33 -4.35
C VAL A 50 -5.35 -6.81 -4.17
N HIS A 51 -6.31 -5.89 -4.16
CA HIS A 51 -7.63 -6.27 -4.66
C HIS A 51 -7.42 -6.49 -6.15
N PRO A 52 -7.58 -7.71 -6.70
CA PRO A 52 -7.61 -7.87 -8.14
C PRO A 52 -8.74 -6.98 -8.66
N VAL A 53 -8.40 -5.96 -9.44
CA VAL A 53 -9.36 -5.33 -10.35
C VAL A 53 -9.96 -6.47 -11.16
N GLU A 54 -11.28 -6.52 -11.16
CA GLU A 54 -12.12 -7.56 -11.73
C GLU A 54 -11.62 -8.00 -13.12
N ALA A 55 -11.21 -9.27 -13.23
CA ALA A 55 -11.25 -9.96 -14.51
C ALA A 55 -12.62 -10.63 -14.61
N GLU A 56 -13.64 -9.80 -14.83
CA GLU A 56 -14.93 -10.24 -15.36
C GLU A 56 -14.67 -10.76 -16.79
N ALA A 57 -14.35 -12.04 -16.91
CA ALA A 57 -14.19 -12.70 -18.20
C ALA A 57 -14.86 -14.09 -18.16
N SER A 58 -16.04 -14.09 -18.77
CA SER A 58 -16.58 -15.22 -19.54
C SER A 58 -17.15 -16.42 -18.77
N ARG A 59 -18.37 -16.24 -18.23
CA ARG A 59 -19.34 -17.34 -18.25
C ARG A 59 -19.82 -17.52 -19.70
N VAL A 60 -19.16 -18.39 -20.45
CA VAL A 60 -19.65 -18.87 -21.75
C VAL A 60 -19.71 -20.40 -21.71
N THR A 61 -20.96 -20.87 -21.55
CA THR A 61 -21.53 -22.19 -21.92
C THR A 61 -20.88 -23.47 -21.43
N ALA A 62 -21.51 -24.07 -20.40
CA ALA A 62 -21.72 -25.51 -20.38
C ALA A 62 -23.01 -25.80 -21.19
N ALA A 63 -22.87 -26.55 -22.28
CA ALA A 63 -23.93 -27.25 -22.98
C ALA A 63 -23.40 -28.64 -23.35
#